data_AF-A0A7C2GYV8-F1
#
_entry.id   AF-A0A7C2GYV8-F1
#
_cell.length_a   1.000
_cell.length_b   1.000
_cell.length_c   1.000
_cell.angle_alpha   90.00
_cell.angle_beta   90.00
_cell.angle_gamma   90.00
#
_symmetry.space_group_name_H-M   'P 1'
#
loop_
_entity.id
_entity.type
_entity.pdbx_description
1 polymer ?
#
loop_
_entity_poly.entity_id
_entity_poly.type
_entity_poly.pdbx_seq_one_letter_code
_entity_poly.pdbx_strand_id
1 'polypeptide(L)'
;MTPLEKVRAELARYEHLLLKFDAEEDSRGGVVLVIRLRHPLEGAHVYRAPLHPRDIAHAQFPWMFQKILYDCMHDYLCELFVHNPQELSRGEAQ
;
A
#
# COMPACT_ATOMS: atom_id res chain seq x y z
N MET A 1 11.84 -9.50 17.35
CA MET A 1 10.88 -8.78 16.50
C MET A 1 10.86 -9.46 15.14
N THR A 2 9.73 -10.00 14.72
CA THR A 2 9.54 -10.58 13.39
C THR A 2 9.51 -9.48 12.32
N PRO A 3 9.71 -9.82 11.02
CA PRO A 3 9.53 -8.85 9.93
C PRO A 3 8.15 -8.17 9.96
N LEU A 4 7.09 -8.94 10.21
CA LEU A 4 5.72 -8.43 10.34
C LEU A 4 5.59 -7.45 11.51
N GLU A 5 6.12 -7.79 12.68
CA GLU A 5 6.12 -6.91 13.85
C GLU A 5 6.86 -5.60 13.57
N LYS A 6 8.01 -5.68 12.90
CA LYS A 6 8.82 -4.51 12.52
C LYS A 6 8.03 -3.57 11.60
N VAL A 7 7.36 -4.13 10.59
CA VAL A 7 6.52 -3.36 9.66
C VAL A 7 5.33 -2.74 10.38
N ARG A 8 4.63 -3.48 11.24
CA ARG A 8 3.49 -2.96 12.04
C ARG A 8 3.92 -1.84 12.98
N ALA A 9 5.08 -1.98 13.62
CA ALA A 9 5.61 -0.93 14.50
C ALA A 9 5.95 0.35 13.72
N GLU A 10 6.48 0.24 12.51
CA GLU A 10 6.72 1.41 11.66
C GLU A 10 5.40 2.03 11.17
N LEU A 11 4.44 1.21 10.74
CA LEU A 11 3.10 1.66 10.32
C LEU A 11 2.35 2.42 11.42
N ALA A 12 2.52 2.02 12.69
CA ALA A 12 1.89 2.68 13.84
C ALA A 12 2.31 4.15 14.02
N ARG A 13 3.38 4.59 13.33
CA ARG A 13 3.86 5.98 13.33
C ARG A 13 3.10 6.87 12.34
N TYR A 14 2.26 6.28 11.49
CA TYR A 14 1.51 6.97 10.46
C TYR A 14 0.02 7.01 10.83
N GLU A 15 -0.53 8.21 10.84
CA GLU A 15 -1.96 8.43 10.89
C GLU A 15 -2.39 9.16 9.62
N HIS A 16 -3.38 8.60 8.93
CA HIS A 16 -3.94 9.20 7.73
C HIS A 16 -5.45 9.39 7.88
N LEU A 17 -5.93 10.55 7.41
CA LEU A 17 -7.34 10.93 7.50
C LEU A 17 -8.23 9.98 6.69
N LEU A 18 -7.81 9.66 5.46
CA LEU A 18 -8.59 8.86 4.52
C LEU A 18 -8.31 7.35 4.56
N LEU A 19 -7.10 6.97 4.99
CA LEU A 19 -6.56 5.62 4.80
C LEU A 19 -6.29 4.96 6.15
N LYS A 20 -6.42 3.64 6.19
CA LYS A 20 -5.91 2.78 7.24
C LYS A 20 -4.81 1.90 6.64
N PHE A 21 -3.70 1.83 7.34
CA PHE A 21 -2.57 0.99 7.00
C PHE A 21 -2.52 -0.21 7.94
N ASP A 22 -2.17 -1.36 7.40
CA ASP A 22 -1.99 -2.60 8.15
C ASP A 22 -0.94 -3.46 7.43
N ALA A 23 -0.52 -4.54 8.08
CA ALA A 23 0.32 -5.54 7.46
C ALA A 23 -0.12 -6.95 7.85
N GLU A 24 -0.03 -7.87 6.89
CA GLU A 24 -0.38 -9.28 7.05
C GLU A 24 0.75 -10.17 6.52
N GLU A 25 0.77 -11.42 6.98
CA GLU A 25 1.65 -12.46 6.42
C GLU A 25 0.98 -13.09 5.20
N ASP A 26 1.76 -13.36 4.15
CA ASP A 26 1.30 -14.16 3.02
C ASP A 26 1.45 -15.68 3.28
N SER A 27 0.93 -16.49 2.37
CA SER A 27 0.96 -17.96 2.46
C SER A 27 2.37 -18.57 2.39
N ARG A 28 3.40 -17.78 2.09
CA ARG A 28 4.81 -18.17 1.99
C ARG A 28 5.66 -17.53 3.10
N GLY A 29 5.05 -16.84 4.07
CA GLY A 29 5.74 -16.16 5.16
C GLY A 29 6.37 -14.82 4.79
N GLY A 30 6.01 -14.25 3.63
CA GLY A 30 6.30 -12.87 3.27
C GLY A 30 5.39 -11.87 4.00
N VAL A 31 5.77 -10.60 4.00
CA VAL A 31 4.94 -9.53 4.59
C VAL A 31 4.26 -8.74 3.47
N VAL A 32 2.97 -8.50 3.62
CA VAL A 32 2.15 -7.72 2.69
C VAL A 32 1.66 -6.46 3.39
N LEU A 33 1.94 -5.30 2.79
CA LEU A 33 1.34 -4.02 3.16
C LEU A 33 -0.10 -3.99 2.68
N VAL A 34 -1.02 -3.63 3.58
CA VAL A 34 -2.45 -3.55 3.32
C VAL A 34 -2.91 -2.11 3.51
N ILE A 35 -3.51 -1.53 2.47
CA ILE A 35 -4.06 -0.18 2.50
C ILE A 35 -5.55 -0.23 2.16
N ARG A 36 -6.38 0.45 2.95
CA ARG A 36 -7.83 0.53 2.76
C ARG A 36 -8.37 1.88 3.16
N LEU A 37 -9.52 2.26 2.61
CA LEU A 37 -10.25 3.44 3.09
C LEU A 37 -10.68 3.25 4.56
N ARG A 38 -10.54 4.32 5.35
CA ARG A 38 -10.99 4.35 6.75
C ARG A 38 -12.50 4.19 6.86
N HIS A 39 -13.23 4.78 5.91
CA HIS A 39 -14.65 4.63 5.71
C HIS A 39 -14.86 3.89 4.38
N PRO A 40 -15.31 2.63 4.41
CA PRO A 40 -15.54 1.86 3.19
C PRO A 40 -16.52 2.57 2.26
N LEU A 41 -16.17 2.60 0.98
CA LEU A 41 -17.03 3.07 -0.10
C LEU A 41 -17.29 1.91 -1.05
N GLU A 42 -18.49 1.87 -1.62
CA GLU A 42 -18.83 0.87 -2.63
C GLU A 42 -17.89 1.01 -3.84
N GLY A 43 -17.36 -0.12 -4.31
CA GLY A 43 -16.37 -0.17 -5.40
C GLY A 43 -14.92 0.05 -4.97
N ALA A 44 -14.64 0.50 -3.74
CA ALA A 44 -13.26 0.64 -3.27
C ALA A 44 -12.68 -0.71 -2.81
N HIS A 45 -11.64 -1.19 -3.48
CA HIS A 45 -10.91 -2.40 -3.08
C HIS A 45 -9.88 -2.12 -1.99
N VAL A 46 -9.32 -3.21 -1.44
CA VAL A 46 -8.19 -3.16 -0.50
C VAL A 46 -6.91 -3.38 -1.29
N TYR A 47 -6.01 -2.41 -1.25
CA TYR A 47 -4.71 -2.48 -1.91
C TYR A 47 -3.74 -3.32 -1.10
N ARG A 48 -2.98 -4.18 -1.80
CA ARG A 48 -2.04 -5.14 -1.23
C ARG A 48 -0.73 -5.09 -1.99
N ALA A 49 0.36 -4.77 -1.30
CA ALA A 49 1.69 -4.74 -1.88
C ALA A 49 2.65 -5.64 -1.08
N PRO A 50 3.29 -6.64 -1.69
CA PRO A 50 4.29 -7.44 -1.02
C PRO A 50 5.53 -6.60 -0.70
N LEU A 51 6.03 -6.69 0.52
CA LEU A 51 7.27 -6.06 0.96
C LEU A 51 8.43 -7.05 0.85
N HIS A 52 9.49 -6.64 0.15
CA HIS A 52 10.62 -7.54 -0.06
C HIS A 52 11.41 -7.74 1.26
N PRO A 53 11.76 -8.99 1.64
CA PRO A 53 12.44 -9.25 2.92
C PRO A 53 13.76 -8.49 3.09
N ARG A 54 14.47 -8.22 1.99
CA ARG A 54 15.73 -7.45 2.02
C ARG A 54 15.51 -6.00 2.43
N ASP A 55 14.41 -5.39 2.02
CA ASP A 55 14.10 -4.01 2.38
C ASP A 55 13.76 -3.93 3.87
N ILE A 56 12.97 -4.88 4.36
CA ILE A 56 12.63 -4.99 5.79
C ILE A 56 13.88 -5.21 6.64
N ALA A 57 14.84 -6.01 6.17
CA ALA A 57 16.10 -6.26 6.87
C ALA A 57 17.09 -5.07 6.84
N HIS A 58 16.85 -4.06 6.00
CA HIS A 58 17.79 -2.97 5.79
C HIS A 58 17.94 -2.07 7.04
N ALA A 59 19.14 -1.55 7.27
CA ALA A 59 19.44 -0.68 8.42
C ALA A 59 18.68 0.66 8.35
N GLN A 60 18.46 1.17 7.14
CA GLN A 60 17.68 2.39 6.89
C GLN A 60 16.21 2.10 6.56
N PHE A 61 15.69 0.96 7.01
CA PHE A 61 14.31 0.54 6.76
C PHE A 61 13.28 1.65 6.99
N PRO A 62 13.28 2.43 8.09
CA PRO A 62 12.27 3.47 8.29
C PRO A 62 12.18 4.50 7.16
N TRP A 63 13.33 4.96 6.66
CA TRP A 63 13.35 5.94 5.56
C TRP A 63 12.94 5.33 4.22
N MET A 64 13.41 4.12 3.93
CA MET A 64 12.99 3.38 2.72
C MET A 64 11.50 3.06 2.76
N PHE A 65 10.99 2.64 3.92
CA PHE A 65 9.61 2.29 4.12
C PHE A 65 8.69 3.49 3.92
N GLN A 66 9.09 4.69 4.35
CA GLN A 66 8.33 5.91 4.05
C GLN A 66 8.16 6.11 2.54
N LYS A 67 9.23 5.95 1.76
CA LYS A 67 9.16 6.06 0.31
C LYS A 67 8.23 5.00 -0.28
N ILE A 68 8.39 3.73 0.13
CA ILE A 68 7.55 2.62 -0.31
C ILE A 68 6.07 2.90 0.00
N LEU A 69 5.76 3.35 1.22
CA LEU A 69 4.40 3.65 1.64
C LEU A 69 3.78 4.77 0.77
N TYR A 70 4.54 5.83 0.47
CA TYR A 70 4.05 6.93 -0.34
C TYR A 70 3.85 6.55 -1.80
N ASP A 71 4.77 5.75 -2.36
CA ASP A 71 4.63 5.19 -3.70
C ASP A 71 3.36 4.31 -3.77
N CYS A 72 3.13 3.42 -2.79
CA CYS A 72 1.91 2.61 -2.71
C CYS A 72 0.63 3.44 -2.49
N MET A 73 0.70 4.54 -1.73
CA MET A 73 -0.44 5.44 -1.57
C MET A 73 -0.80 6.14 -2.88
N HIS A 74 0.21 6.58 -3.62
CA HIS A 74 0.02 7.20 -4.93
C HIS A 74 -0.69 6.22 -5.88
N ASP A 75 -0.17 5.00 -6.00
CA ASP A 75 -0.74 3.97 -6.84
C ASP A 75 -2.18 3.64 -6.44
N TYR A 76 -2.45 3.45 -5.14
CA TYR A 76 -3.80 3.15 -4.68
C TYR A 76 -4.79 4.28 -4.98
N LEU A 77 -4.41 5.54 -4.78
CA LEU A 77 -5.28 6.67 -5.11
C LEU A 77 -5.55 6.77 -6.61
N CYS A 78 -4.55 6.45 -7.44
CA CYS A 78 -4.72 6.38 -8.89
C CYS A 78 -5.65 5.22 -9.32
N GLU A 79 -5.60 4.06 -8.64
CA GLU A 79 -6.50 2.93 -8.91
C GLU A 79 -7.97 3.24 -8.55
N LEU A 80 -8.22 4.20 -7.66
CA LEU A 80 -9.58 4.60 -7.26
C LEU A 80 -10.24 5.59 -8.23
N PHE A 81 -9.59 5.98 -9.33
CA PHE A 81 -10.24 6.76 -10.38
C PHE A 81 -11.34 5.94 -11.08
N VAL A 82 -12.59 6.40 -11.00
CA VAL A 82 -13.71 5.84 -11.79
C VAL A 82 -13.54 6.15 -13.29
N HIS A 83 -12.89 7.27 -13.60
CA HIS A 83 -12.50 7.67 -14.94
C HIS A 83 -11.09 8.26 -14.91
N ASN A 84 -10.24 7.79 -15.82
CA ASN A 84 -8.86 8.24 -15.98
C ASN A 84 -8.64 8.57 -17.47
N PRO A 85 -7.91 9.66 -17.82
CA PRO A 85 -7.54 9.98 -19.20
C PRO A 85 -6.97 8.81 -20.03
N GLN A 86 -6.27 7.88 -19.40
CA GLN A 86 -5.70 6.66 -20.01
C GLN A 86 -6.78 5.65 -20.47
N GLU A 87 -7.93 5.60 -19.78
CA GLU A 87 -9.08 4.80 -20.22
C GLU A 87 -9.87 5.52 -21.32
N LEU A 88 -9.97 6.87 -21.26
CA LEU A 88 -10.63 7.68 -22.29
C LEU A 88 -9.88 7.63 -23.63
N SER A 89 -8.54 7.70 -23.63
CA SER A 89 -7.73 7.60 -24.84
C SER A 89 -7.76 6.21 -25.50
N ARG A 90 -8.11 5.16 -24.74
CA ARG A 90 -8.31 3.80 -25.28
C ARG A 90 -9.67 3.63 -26.00
N GLY A 91 -10.62 4.54 -25.76
CA GLY A 91 -11.93 4.58 -26.41
C GLY A 91 -11.96 5.36 -27.74
N GLU A 92 -11.07 6.34 -27.93
CA GLU A 92 -11.04 7.19 -29.13
C GLU A 92 -10.21 6.59 -30.29
N ALA A 93 -9.58 5.43 -30.07
CA ALA A 93 -8.77 4.71 -31.06
C ALA A 93 -9.52 3.54 -31.75
N GLN A 94 -10.85 3.50 -31.67
CA GLN A 94 -11.72 2.53 -32.35
C GLN A 94 -12.65 3.19 -33.38
#